data_AF-A0A6A6EE98-F1
#
_entry.id   AF-A0A6A6EE98-F1
#
_cell.length_a   1.000
_cell.length_b   1.000
_cell.length_c   1.000
_cell.angle_alpha   90.00
_cell.angle_beta   90.00
_cell.angle_gamma   90.00
#
_symmetry.space_group_name_H-M   'P 1'
#
loop_
_entity.id
_entity.type
_entity.pdbx_description
1 polymer ?
#
loop_
_entity_poly.entity_id
_entity_poly.type
_entity_poly.pdbx_seq_one_letter_code
_entity_poly.pdbx_strand_id
1 'polypeptide(L)' 'IDALLTFFEDQKVLYKSGLEKDLRMVHSIEMGWFILDKYYALVESTPIYAAAMLLDSSKREHYLLLNWPEDWH' A
#
# COMPACT_ATOMS: atom_id res chain seq x y z
N ILE A 1 7.33 -5.22 -4.75
CA ILE A 1 5.98 -5.15 -4.13
C ILE A 1 6.16 -4.66 -2.70
N ASP A 2 5.33 -3.72 -2.25
CA ASP A 2 5.53 -2.95 -1.01
C ASP A 2 5.61 -3.88 0.23
N ALA A 3 6.66 -3.77 1.04
CA ALA A 3 6.92 -4.69 2.17
C ALA A 3 5.77 -4.73 3.19
N LEU A 4 5.03 -3.63 3.31
CA LEU A 4 3.84 -3.52 4.13
C LEU A 4 2.69 -4.40 3.61
N LEU A 5 2.48 -4.45 2.29
CA LEU A 5 1.39 -5.24 1.70
C LEU A 5 1.67 -6.74 1.88
N THR A 6 2.92 -7.15 1.69
CA THR A 6 3.35 -8.53 1.94
C THR A 6 3.13 -8.93 3.40
N PHE A 7 3.48 -8.05 4.34
CA PHE A 7 3.25 -8.30 5.77
C PHE A 7 1.76 -8.51 6.11
N PHE A 8 0.87 -7.69 5.56
CA PHE A 8 -0.58 -7.83 5.80
C PHE A 8 -1.16 -9.13 5.24
N GLU A 9 -0.69 -9.57 4.08
CA GLU A 9 -1.10 -10.87 3.51
C GLU A 9 -0.59 -12.05 4.34
N ASP A 10 0.66 -12.00 4.80
CA ASP A 10 1.23 -13.03 5.68
C ASP A 10 0.45 -13.13 7.01
N GLN A 11 0.10 -11.98 7.61
CA GLN A 11 -0.74 -11.94 8.80
C GLN A 11 -2.15 -12.49 8.54
N LYS A 12 -2.76 -12.17 7.39
CA LYS A 12 -4.08 -12.71 7.01
C LYS A 12 -4.07 -14.23 6.95
N VAL A 13 -3.02 -14.84 6.40
CA VAL A 13 -2.86 -16.30 6.36
C VAL A 13 -2.79 -16.87 7.78
N LEU A 14 -1.98 -16.26 8.66
CA LEU A 14 -1.85 -16.67 10.06
C LEU A 14 -3.18 -16.65 10.82
N TYR A 15 -3.96 -15.56 10.70
CA TYR A 15 -5.26 -15.44 11.37
C TYR A 15 -6.35 -16.34 10.77
N LYS A 16 -6.17 -16.81 9.52
CA LYS A 16 -7.09 -17.72 8.84
C LYS A 16 -6.84 -19.19 9.15
N SER A 17 -5.58 -19.57 9.44
CA SER A 17 -5.14 -20.96 9.68
C SER A 17 -4.72 -21.28 11.12
N GLY A 18 -4.64 -20.28 12.02
CA GLY A 18 -4.22 -20.48 13.41
C GLY A 18 -5.22 -21.24 14.28
N LEU A 19 -4.73 -21.72 15.45
CA LEU A 19 -5.50 -22.48 16.45
C LEU A 19 -6.75 -21.72 16.95
N GLU A 20 -6.65 -20.39 17.01
CA GLU A 20 -7.76 -19.46 17.24
C GLU A 20 -7.99 -18.64 15.98
N LYS A 21 -8.93 -19.11 15.16
CA LYS A 21 -9.31 -18.45 13.92
C LYS A 21 -10.00 -17.11 14.23
N ASP A 22 -9.25 -16.02 14.21
CA ASP A 22 -9.79 -14.68 14.44
C ASP A 22 -10.37 -14.08 13.16
N LEU A 23 -11.62 -14.45 12.89
CA LEU A 23 -12.39 -13.95 11.75
C LEU A 23 -12.56 -12.42 11.78
N ARG A 24 -12.51 -11.77 12.96
CA ARG A 24 -12.63 -10.30 13.06
C ARG A 24 -11.38 -9.62 12.53
N MET A 25 -10.21 -10.19 12.81
CA MET A 25 -8.94 -9.68 12.29
C MET A 25 -8.86 -9.86 10.76
N VAL A 26 -9.23 -11.04 10.26
CA VAL A 26 -9.29 -11.29 8.81
C VAL A 26 -10.23 -10.31 8.11
N HIS A 27 -11.43 -10.09 8.68
CA HIS A 27 -12.40 -9.15 8.11
C HIS A 27 -11.90 -7.70 8.16
N SER A 28 -11.20 -7.30 9.23
CA SER A 28 -10.59 -5.97 9.32
C SER A 28 -9.51 -5.75 8.25
N ILE A 29 -8.69 -6.75 7.96
CA ILE A 29 -7.69 -6.69 6.88
C ILE A 29 -8.38 -6.59 5.51
N GLU A 30 -9.45 -7.36 5.28
CA GLU A 30 -10.23 -7.28 4.03
C GLU A 30 -10.94 -5.93 3.85
N MET A 31 -11.43 -5.32 4.93
CA MET A 31 -11.98 -3.97 4.90
C MET A 31 -10.90 -2.92 4.63
N GLY A 32 -9.68 -3.09 5.17
CA GLY A 32 -8.53 -2.28 4.80
C GLY A 32 -8.25 -2.32 3.30
N TRP A 33 -8.25 -3.52 2.70
CA TRP A 33 -8.12 -3.69 1.26
C TRP A 33 -9.24 -3.03 0.46
N PHE A 34 -10.51 -3.18 0.88
CA PHE A 34 -11.65 -2.56 0.20
C PHE A 34 -11.57 -1.02 0.19
N ILE A 35 -11.08 -0.42 1.28
CA ILE A 35 -10.88 1.02 1.37
C ILE A 35 -9.68 1.44 0.50
N LEU A 36 -8.57 0.71 0.55
CA LEU A 36 -7.40 0.99 -0.27
C LEU A 36 -7.72 0.86 -1.76
N ASP A 37 -8.50 -0.13 -2.18
CA ASP A 37 -8.94 -0.30 -3.57
C ASP A 37 -9.74 0.92 -4.06
N LYS A 38 -10.60 1.51 -3.21
CA LYS A 38 -11.26 2.79 -3.53
C LYS A 38 -10.27 3.93 -3.71
N TYR A 39 -9.24 4.01 -2.87
CA TYR A 39 -8.21 5.04 -3.00
C TYR A 39 -7.35 4.82 -4.25
N TYR A 40 -6.95 3.58 -4.56
CA TYR A 40 -6.21 3.24 -5.77
C TYR A 40 -7.02 3.43 -7.05
N ALA A 41 -8.32 3.15 -7.04
CA ALA A 41 -9.22 3.49 -8.14
C ALA A 41 -9.31 5.01 -8.37
N LEU A 42 -9.08 5.82 -7.33
CA LEU A 42 -8.98 7.29 -7.40
C LEU A 42 -7.54 7.78 -7.68
N VAL A 43 -6.53 6.90 -7.74
CA VAL A 43 -5.12 7.31 -7.99
C VAL A 43 -4.90 7.75 -9.43
N GLU A 44 -5.72 7.31 -10.40
CA GLU A 44 -5.70 7.93 -11.74
C GLU A 44 -6.08 9.43 -11.70
N SER A 45 -6.74 9.92 -10.63
CA SER A 45 -7.17 11.31 -10.50
C SER A 45 -6.48 12.12 -9.39
N THR A 46 -5.70 11.51 -8.48
CA THR A 46 -5.27 12.21 -7.25
C THR A 46 -3.80 12.00 -6.90
N PRO A 47 -2.99 13.08 -6.75
CA PRO A 47 -1.55 13.01 -6.50
C PRO A 47 -1.19 12.58 -5.06
N ILE A 48 -2.10 11.98 -4.30
CA ILE A 48 -1.86 11.65 -2.88
C ILE A 48 -0.76 10.60 -2.74
N TYR A 49 -0.73 9.61 -3.64
CA TYR A 49 0.35 8.61 -3.67
C TYR A 49 1.69 9.25 -4.02
N ALA A 50 1.72 10.13 -5.03
CA ALA A 50 2.90 10.92 -5.38
C ALA A 50 3.36 11.79 -4.21
N ALA A 51 2.45 12.47 -3.53
CA ALA A 51 2.75 13.30 -2.37
C ALA A 51 3.30 12.47 -1.20
N ALA A 52 2.74 11.30 -0.92
CA ALA A 52 3.26 10.39 0.10
C ALA A 52 4.68 9.90 -0.23
N MET A 53 4.96 9.56 -1.50
CA MET A 53 6.30 9.17 -1.95
C MET A 53 7.30 10.33 -1.94
N LEU A 54 6.86 11.55 -2.24
CA LEU A 54 7.69 12.76 -2.15
C LEU A 54 7.97 13.18 -0.70
N LEU A 55 7.05 12.90 0.23
CA LEU A 55 7.21 13.19 1.66
C LEU A 55 8.15 12.19 2.36
N ASP A 56 8.27 10.96 1.85
CA ASP A 56 9.23 9.97 2.35
C ASP A 56 10.62 10.22 1.73
N SER A 57 11.55 10.74 2.53
CA SER A 57 12.90 11.12 2.07
C SER A 57 13.71 9.96 1.50
N SER A 58 13.41 8.71 1.92
CA SER A 58 14.10 7.51 1.44
C SER A 58 13.59 7.05 0.07
N LYS A 59 12.32 7.35 -0.25
CA LYS A 59 11.65 6.89 -1.48
C LYS A 59 11.52 7.99 -2.53
N ARG A 60 11.63 9.26 -2.11
CA ARG A 60 11.50 10.45 -2.95
C ARG A 60 12.43 10.42 -4.16
N GLU A 61 13.73 10.19 -3.94
CA GLU A 61 14.73 10.25 -5.02
C GLU A 61 14.42 9.20 -6.10
N HIS A 62 14.14 7.96 -5.68
CA HIS A 62 13.78 6.88 -6.59
C HIS A 62 12.47 7.17 -7.34
N TYR A 63 11.47 7.71 -6.66
CA TYR A 63 10.19 8.06 -7.28
C TYR A 63 10.34 9.19 -8.31
N LEU A 64 11.16 10.20 -8.02
CA LEU A 64 11.45 11.30 -8.94
C LEU A 64 12.15 10.79 -10.21
N LEU A 65 13.20 9.99 -10.07
CA LEU A 65 13.95 9.40 -11.19
C LEU A 65 13.08 8.53 -12.10
N LEU A 66 12.08 7.84 -11.54
CA LEU A 66 11.24 6.92 -12.31
C LEU A 66 10.09 7.62 -13.05
N ASN A 67 9.60 8.75 -12.52
CA ASN A 67 8.36 9.38 -12.98
C ASN A 67 8.55 10.76 -13.63
N TRP A 68 9.72 11.40 -13.49
CA TRP A 68 10.01 12.66 -14.16
C TRP A 68 10.92 12.49 -15.37
N PRO A 69 10.76 13.35 -16.40
CA PRO A 69 11.69 13.42 -17.52
C PRO A 69 13.10 13.75 -17.03
N GLU A 70 14.13 13.20 -17.70
CA GLU A 70 15.53 13.49 -17.36
C GLU A 70 15.87 14.98 -17.37
N ASP A 71 15.19 15.77 -18.20
CA ASP A 71 15.34 17.23 -18.28
C ASP A 71 14.90 17.98 -17.00
N TRP A 72 14.18 17.30 -16.09
CA TRP A 72 13.62 17.87 -14.86
C TRP A 72 14.32 17.36 -13.59
N HIS A 73 15.40 16.58 -13.72
CA HIS A 73 16.26 16.14 -12.61
C HIS A 73 17.27 17.21 -12.19
#